data_AF-A0A353FLI2-F1
#
_entry.id   AF-A0A353FLI2-F1
#
_cell.length_a   1.000
_cell.length_b   1.000
_cell.length_c   1.000
_cell.angle_alpha   90.00
_cell.angle_beta   90.00
_cell.angle_gamma   90.00
#
_symmetry.space_group_name_H-M   'P 1'
#
loop_
_entity.id
_entity.type
_entity.pdbx_description
1 polymer ?
#
loop_
_entity_poly.entity_id
_entity_poly.type
_entity_poly.pdbx_seq_one_letter_code
_entity_poly.pdbx_strand_id
1 'polypeptide(L)' 'MTETLQETVEAMCSPGRGILAADESTGTITKRFDSIGAESTEASRCAYREMLFTT' A
#
# COMPACT_ATOMS: atom_id res chain seq x y z
N MET A 1 5.69 27.17 -0.38
CA MET A 1 5.40 25.98 0.48
C MET A 1 3.96 25.52 0.33
N THR A 2 2.96 26.42 0.34
CA THR A 2 1.54 26.06 0.15
C THR A 2 1.23 25.52 -1.25
N GLU A 3 1.87 26.07 -2.29
CA GLU A 3 1.71 25.62 -3.68
C GLU A 3 2.02 24.12 -3.84
N THR A 4 3.15 23.65 -3.30
CA THR A 4 3.56 22.23 -3.37
C THR A 4 2.58 21.29 -2.65
N LEU A 5 1.98 21.72 -1.54
CA LEU A 5 0.98 20.93 -0.82
C LEU A 5 -0.32 20.82 -1.62
N GLN A 6 -0.78 21.94 -2.18
CA GLN A 6 -2.00 21.97 -2.97
C GLN A 6 -1.87 21.12 -4.25
N GLU A 7 -0.77 21.28 -4.98
CA GLU A 7 -0.47 20.49 -6.19
C GLU A 7 -0.47 18.98 -5.90
N THR A 8 0.13 18.57 -4.76
CA THR A 8 0.17 17.17 -4.35
C THR A 8 -1.23 16.62 -4.06
N VAL A 9 -2.05 17.38 -3.32
CA VAL A 9 -3.42 16.98 -2.98
C VAL A 9 -4.29 16.88 -4.23
N GLU A 10 -4.17 17.83 -5.16
CA GLU A 10 -4.88 17.80 -6.44
C GLU A 10 -4.50 16.56 -7.27
N ALA A 11 -3.22 16.20 -7.31
CA ALA A 11 -2.76 15.00 -8.00
C ALA A 11 -3.30 13.71 -7.36
N MET A 12 -3.28 13.62 -6.01
CA MET A 12 -3.78 12.47 -5.25
C MET A 12 -5.29 12.26 -5.41
N CYS A 13 -6.06 13.34 -5.56
CA CYS A 13 -7.53 13.32 -5.62
C CYS A 13 -8.10 13.45 -7.05
N SER A 14 -7.30 13.20 -8.08
CA SER A 14 -7.74 13.36 -9.47
C SER A 14 -8.94 12.43 -9.82
N PRO A 15 -9.91 12.91 -10.63
CA PRO A 15 -11.11 12.14 -10.96
C PRO A 15 -10.78 10.76 -11.56
N GLY A 16 -11.44 9.72 -11.06
CA GLY A 16 -11.21 8.33 -11.50
C GLY A 16 -9.95 7.68 -10.93
N ARG A 17 -9.21 8.36 -10.02
CA ARG A 17 -8.12 7.78 -9.25
C ARG A 17 -8.51 7.59 -7.78
N GLY A 18 -7.72 6.78 -7.08
CA GLY A 18 -7.86 6.55 -5.65
C GLY A 18 -6.52 6.24 -5.00
N ILE A 19 -6.52 6.12 -3.68
CA ILE A 19 -5.33 5.81 -2.88
C ILE A 19 -5.32 4.33 -2.51
N LEU A 20 -4.22 3.65 -2.80
CA LEU A 20 -3.96 2.31 -2.28
C LEU A 20 -3.28 2.42 -0.91
N ALA A 21 -4.00 2.04 0.16
CA ALA A 21 -3.43 1.94 1.50
C ALA A 21 -2.73 0.58 1.68
N ALA A 22 -1.40 0.54 1.44
CA ALA A 22 -0.53 -0.63 1.59
C ALA A 22 0.42 -0.53 2.80
N ASP A 23 0.04 0.27 3.80
CA ASP A 23 0.82 0.69 4.98
C ASP A 23 0.62 -0.22 6.21
N GLU A 24 0.18 -1.46 6.03
CA GLU A 24 -0.11 -2.34 7.17
C GLU A 24 1.14 -2.63 8.01
N SER A 25 1.00 -2.41 9.32
CA SER A 25 1.99 -2.85 10.31
C SER A 25 2.26 -4.35 10.22
N THR A 26 3.40 -4.81 10.74
CA THR A 26 3.77 -6.23 10.79
C THR A 26 2.68 -7.11 11.41
N GLY A 27 2.05 -6.66 12.50
CA GLY A 27 0.97 -7.44 13.13
C GLY A 27 -0.31 -7.49 12.27
N THR A 28 -0.62 -6.42 11.56
CA THR A 28 -1.81 -6.34 10.71
C THR A 28 -1.65 -7.20 9.45
N ILE A 29 -0.50 -7.12 8.77
CA ILE A 29 -0.27 -7.91 7.55
C ILE A 29 -0.15 -9.41 7.86
N THR A 30 0.43 -9.80 9.00
CA THR A 30 0.48 -11.21 9.41
C THR A 30 -0.92 -11.80 9.53
N LYS A 31 -1.88 -11.10 10.16
CA LYS A 31 -3.27 -11.57 10.23
C LYS A 31 -3.91 -11.78 8.85
N ARG A 32 -3.58 -10.91 7.87
CA ARG A 32 -4.07 -11.06 6.49
C ARG A 32 -3.45 -12.31 5.84
N PHE A 33 -2.17 -12.56 6.04
CA PHE A 33 -1.47 -13.72 5.49
C PHE A 33 -1.95 -15.03 6.15
N ASP A 34 -2.15 -15.02 7.47
CA ASP A 34 -2.68 -16.17 8.22
C ASP A 34 -4.06 -16.58 7.71
N SER A 35 -4.93 -15.60 7.38
CA SER A 35 -6.28 -15.89 6.87
C SER A 35 -6.31 -16.65 5.54
N ILE A 36 -5.21 -16.61 4.78
CA ILE A 36 -5.03 -17.32 3.51
C ILE A 36 -4.01 -18.47 3.62
N GLY A 37 -3.54 -18.79 4.83
CA GLY A 37 -2.55 -19.84 5.07
C GLY A 37 -1.15 -19.53 4.53
N ALA A 38 -0.81 -18.25 4.33
CA ALA A 38 0.51 -17.81 3.88
C ALA A 38 1.42 -17.44 5.07
N GLU A 39 2.72 -17.71 4.96
CA GLU A 39 3.69 -17.32 5.98
C GLU A 39 4.11 -15.85 5.83
N SER A 40 4.07 -15.09 6.93
CA SER A 40 4.50 -13.68 6.99
C SER A 40 6.00 -13.56 7.27
N THR A 41 6.81 -13.70 6.22
CA THR A 41 8.25 -13.40 6.23
C THR A 41 8.51 -12.02 5.62
N GLU A 42 9.71 -11.47 5.82
CA GLU A 42 10.08 -10.22 5.15
C GLU A 42 10.02 -10.34 3.63
N ALA A 43 10.54 -11.45 3.09
CA ALA A 43 10.54 -11.73 1.66
C ALA A 43 9.12 -11.82 1.09
N SER A 44 8.19 -12.52 1.78
CA SER A 44 6.81 -12.64 1.29
C SER A 44 6.05 -11.31 1.38
N ARG A 45 6.30 -10.49 2.42
CA ARG A 45 5.74 -9.13 2.51
C ARG A 45 6.29 -8.21 1.42
N CYS A 46 7.58 -8.32 1.09
CA CYS A 46 8.21 -7.55 0.01
C CYS A 46 7.62 -7.92 -1.35
N ALA A 47 7.61 -9.22 -1.68
CA ALA A 47 7.04 -9.73 -2.94
C ALA A 47 5.56 -9.35 -3.10
N TYR A 48 4.78 -9.37 -2.02
CA TYR A 48 3.39 -8.92 -2.05
C TYR A 48 3.26 -7.42 -2.41
N ARG A 49 4.08 -6.53 -1.83
CA ARG A 49 4.08 -5.10 -2.21
C ARG A 49 4.58 -4.89 -3.63
N GLU A 50 5.62 -5.61 -4.04
CA GLU A 50 6.16 -5.54 -5.40
C GLU A 50 5.08 -5.88 -6.42
N MET A 51 4.34 -6.97 -6.21
CA MET A 51 3.21 -7.35 -7.06
C MET A 51 2.15 -6.23 -7.15
N LEU A 52 1.76 -5.62 -6.02
CA LEU A 52 0.79 -4.52 -6.01
C LEU A 52 1.25 -3.28 -6.79
N PHE A 53 2.56 -3.00 -6.82
CA PHE A 53 3.11 -1.81 -7.47
C PHE A 53 3.54 -2.03 -8.92
N THR A 54 3.54 -3.27 -9.39
CA THR A 54 3.92 -3.66 -10.76
C THR A 54 2.74 -4.14 -11.62
N THR A 55 1.51 -4.01 -11.10
CA THR A 55 0.25 -4.28 -11.82
C THR A 55 -0.21 -3.04 -12.58
#